data_AF-A0A010RC83-F1
#
_entry.id   AF-A0A010RC83-F1
#
_cell.length_a   1.000
_cell.length_b   1.000
_cell.length_c   1.000
_cell.angle_alpha   90.00
_cell.angle_beta   90.00
_cell.angle_gamma   90.00
#
_symmetry.space_group_name_H-M   'P 1'
#
loop_
_entity.id
_entity.type
_entity.pdbx_description
1 polymer ?
#
loop_
_entity_poly.entity_id
_entity_poly.type
_entity_poly.pdbx_seq_one_letter_code
_entity_poly.pdbx_strand_id
1 'polypeptide(L)'
;MEEDRAQTDLGIAADIEEAHRQEEAAGQPVLKQPKKRFVGRRTAAETATKNGGPNGSIEDSKSIQVAQPRRGPRLLNQVPPEILNDPALKSAISILPSNYSFEIPKTIHRIRSSGAKKVALQMPEGLLLFATTVSDILTEFCPGIETLIMGDVTYGACCIDDYTARAMGCDLLVHYAHSCLIPVDVTKIKTLYVFVDISIDTSHLLASLERNFASGKTVAVVGTIQFNATIHGVRGTLEKAGFKVIVPQIAPLSKGEILGCTSPQLHDDDKVDMILYLGDGRFHLESIMIHNPTIPAYRYDPYSRKLTRETYGHDEMQDLRRTAIRTAKTAKKWGLILGSLGRQGNPHTMGLIEKRLKDRGIPWVNLLLSEIFPGKLAMMSDVECWVQVACPRLSIDWGYAFPRPLLTPYEALVALEVRDDWGKGVYPMDYYGKDGLGRVKPGQLEASA
;
A
#
# COMPACT_ATOMS: atom_id res chain seq x y z
N MET A 1 -12.32 -3.30 -6.45
CA MET A 1 -10.95 -3.53 -5.95
C MET A 1 -10.29 -4.80 -6.50
N GLU A 2 -10.90 -5.98 -6.55
CA GLU A 2 -10.34 -7.06 -7.42
C GLU A 2 -10.51 -6.71 -8.90
N GLU A 3 -11.61 -6.06 -9.27
CA GLU A 3 -11.79 -5.45 -10.60
C GLU A 3 -10.84 -4.26 -10.80
N ASP A 4 -10.64 -3.41 -9.78
CA ASP A 4 -9.66 -2.30 -9.85
C ASP A 4 -8.22 -2.83 -9.90
N ARG A 5 -7.88 -3.93 -9.20
CA ARG A 5 -6.60 -4.67 -9.33
C ARG A 5 -6.45 -5.32 -10.70
N ALA A 6 -7.56 -5.67 -11.35
CA ALA A 6 -7.58 -6.14 -12.74
C ALA A 6 -7.50 -4.97 -13.75
N GLN A 7 -7.74 -3.73 -13.31
CA GLN A 7 -7.54 -2.50 -14.07
C GLN A 7 -6.18 -1.83 -13.78
N THR A 8 -5.56 -2.10 -12.63
CA THR A 8 -4.23 -1.63 -12.27
C THR A 8 -3.15 -2.65 -12.62
N ASP A 9 -2.18 -2.15 -13.36
CA ASP A 9 -0.99 -2.76 -13.95
C ASP A 9 -0.03 -3.40 -12.91
N LEU A 10 -0.44 -4.54 -12.34
CA LEU A 10 0.35 -5.35 -11.38
C LEU A 10 1.25 -6.38 -12.07
N GLY A 11 1.63 -6.16 -13.33
CA GLY A 11 2.26 -7.15 -14.22
C GLY A 11 3.29 -8.05 -13.53
N ILE A 12 4.19 -7.50 -12.70
CA ILE A 12 5.25 -8.31 -12.06
C ILE A 12 4.78 -9.01 -10.77
N ALA A 13 4.01 -8.34 -9.91
CA ALA A 13 3.57 -8.94 -8.64
C ALA A 13 2.54 -10.07 -8.85
N ALA A 14 1.64 -9.90 -9.84
CA ALA A 14 0.70 -10.94 -10.24
C ALA A 14 1.42 -12.11 -10.94
N ASP A 15 2.40 -11.82 -11.80
CA ASP A 15 3.19 -12.86 -12.49
C ASP A 15 4.08 -13.64 -11.51
N ILE A 16 4.62 -13.01 -10.46
CA ILE A 16 5.35 -13.69 -9.37
C ILE A 16 4.38 -14.55 -8.53
N GLU A 17 3.23 -14.03 -8.12
CA GLU A 17 2.22 -14.81 -7.38
C GLU A 17 1.65 -15.97 -8.21
N GLU A 18 1.59 -15.84 -9.52
CA GLU A 18 1.11 -16.88 -10.44
C GLU A 18 2.21 -17.90 -10.77
N ALA A 19 3.46 -17.47 -10.97
CA ALA A 19 4.63 -18.34 -11.12
C ALA A 19 4.85 -19.21 -9.87
N HIS A 20 4.77 -18.61 -8.67
CA HIS A 20 4.87 -19.36 -7.41
C HIS A 20 3.69 -20.33 -7.22
N ARG A 21 2.47 -19.95 -7.63
CA ARG A 21 1.31 -20.87 -7.63
C ARG A 21 1.47 -22.04 -8.60
N GLN A 22 2.11 -21.81 -9.74
CA GLN A 22 2.39 -22.86 -10.73
C GLN A 22 3.52 -23.79 -10.25
N GLU A 23 4.54 -23.28 -9.55
CA GLU A 23 5.57 -24.08 -8.89
C GLU A 23 5.01 -24.92 -7.73
N GLU A 24 4.13 -24.36 -6.89
CA GLU A 24 3.42 -25.09 -5.83
C GLU A 24 2.51 -26.19 -6.41
N ALA A 25 1.92 -25.98 -7.60
CA ALA A 25 1.06 -26.95 -8.28
C ALA A 25 1.82 -28.03 -9.06
N ALA A 26 3.10 -27.80 -9.38
CA ALA A 26 3.96 -28.77 -10.06
C ALA A 26 4.42 -29.92 -9.13
N GLY A 27 4.21 -29.78 -7.82
CA GLY A 27 4.39 -30.85 -6.83
C GLY A 27 3.18 -31.80 -6.76
N GLN A 28 3.27 -32.91 -7.49
CA GLN A 28 2.37 -34.09 -7.52
C GLN A 28 1.10 -34.00 -8.41
N PRO A 29 0.91 -34.94 -9.36
CA PRO A 29 -0.28 -34.99 -10.18
C PRO A 29 -1.44 -35.64 -9.41
N VAL A 30 -2.30 -34.83 -8.80
CA VAL A 30 -3.59 -35.32 -8.26
C VAL A 30 -4.70 -35.06 -9.29
N LEU A 31 -5.23 -36.15 -9.87
CA LEU A 31 -6.44 -36.14 -10.69
C LEU A 31 -7.62 -35.57 -9.90
N LYS A 32 -7.96 -34.28 -10.09
CA LYS A 32 -9.13 -33.66 -9.48
C LYS A 32 -10.40 -34.08 -10.23
N GLN A 33 -11.24 -34.91 -9.61
CA GLN A 33 -12.61 -35.12 -10.07
C GLN A 33 -13.45 -33.84 -9.90
N PRO A 34 -14.32 -33.49 -10.87
CA PRO A 34 -15.11 -32.27 -10.81
C PRO A 34 -16.19 -32.38 -9.71
N LYS A 35 -16.15 -31.46 -8.74
CA LYS A 35 -17.21 -31.34 -7.72
C LYS A 35 -18.50 -30.83 -8.37
N LYS A 36 -19.59 -31.59 -8.23
CA LYS A 36 -20.95 -31.14 -8.62
C LYS A 36 -21.34 -29.93 -7.77
N ARG A 37 -21.56 -28.79 -8.41
CA ARG A 37 -22.06 -27.57 -7.76
C ARG A 37 -23.58 -27.68 -7.65
N PHE A 38 -24.10 -27.68 -6.44
CA PHE A 38 -25.54 -27.73 -6.19
C PHE A 38 -26.16 -26.40 -6.62
N VAL A 39 -26.96 -26.42 -7.70
CA VAL A 39 -27.69 -25.25 -8.19
C VAL A 39 -29.05 -25.22 -7.48
N GLY A 40 -29.33 -24.13 -6.76
CA GLY A 40 -30.55 -23.97 -5.99
C GLY A 40 -31.81 -24.07 -6.86
N ARG A 41 -32.89 -24.59 -6.26
CA ARG A 41 -34.19 -24.95 -6.90
C ARG A 41 -34.83 -23.82 -7.72
N ARG A 42 -34.46 -22.55 -7.48
CA ARG A 42 -34.93 -21.37 -8.25
C ARG A 42 -34.33 -21.31 -9.67
N THR A 43 -33.05 -21.61 -9.85
CA THR A 43 -32.38 -21.53 -11.17
C THR A 43 -32.75 -22.72 -12.08
N ALA A 44 -33.15 -23.86 -11.49
CA ALA A 44 -33.65 -25.01 -12.25
C ALA A 44 -35.03 -24.74 -12.87
N ALA A 45 -35.89 -23.97 -12.17
CA ALA A 45 -37.22 -23.61 -12.65
C ALA A 45 -37.20 -22.56 -13.77
N GLU A 46 -36.24 -21.63 -13.73
CA GLU A 46 -36.04 -20.62 -14.78
C GLU A 46 -35.45 -21.20 -16.08
N THR A 47 -34.70 -22.29 -15.98
CA THR A 47 -34.19 -22.99 -17.17
C THR A 47 -35.24 -23.91 -17.79
N ALA A 48 -36.13 -24.50 -16.99
CA ALA A 48 -37.22 -25.35 -17.47
C ALA A 48 -38.33 -24.58 -18.22
N THR A 49 -38.50 -23.28 -17.92
CA THR A 49 -39.47 -22.41 -18.59
C THR A 49 -38.98 -21.86 -19.93
N LYS A 50 -37.67 -21.94 -20.24
CA LYS A 50 -37.11 -21.44 -21.50
C LYS A 50 -37.09 -22.44 -22.65
N ASN A 51 -37.30 -23.74 -22.41
CA ASN A 51 -37.18 -24.79 -23.44
C ASN A 51 -38.49 -25.59 -23.68
N GLY A 52 -39.66 -24.99 -23.46
CA GLY A 52 -40.95 -25.66 -23.68
C GLY A 52 -41.47 -25.51 -25.11
N GLY A 53 -41.05 -26.38 -26.04
CA GLY A 53 -41.69 -26.59 -27.34
C GLY A 53 -42.04 -28.08 -27.54
N PRO A 54 -43.27 -28.45 -27.95
CA PRO A 54 -43.74 -29.83 -27.89
C PRO A 54 -43.40 -30.59 -29.17
N ASN A 55 -42.17 -31.11 -29.28
CA ASN A 55 -41.81 -32.32 -30.03
C ASN A 55 -40.28 -32.43 -30.09
N GLY A 56 -39.70 -33.33 -29.30
CA GLY A 56 -38.28 -33.66 -29.34
C GLY A 56 -38.03 -34.98 -28.63
N SER A 57 -37.66 -35.99 -29.40
CA SER A 57 -37.34 -37.36 -28.99
C SER A 57 -36.23 -37.42 -27.92
N ILE A 58 -36.31 -38.45 -27.08
CA ILE A 58 -35.49 -38.67 -25.87
C ILE A 58 -34.04 -39.12 -26.15
N GLU A 59 -33.64 -39.28 -27.41
CA GLU A 59 -32.33 -39.83 -27.78
C GLU A 59 -31.44 -38.79 -28.45
N ASP A 60 -30.90 -37.83 -27.67
CA ASP A 60 -29.61 -37.19 -27.99
C ASP A 60 -29.10 -36.35 -26.80
N SER A 61 -28.77 -37.02 -25.69
CA SER A 61 -28.08 -36.39 -24.55
C SER A 61 -26.56 -36.43 -24.73
N LYS A 62 -26.03 -35.71 -25.73
CA LYS A 62 -24.60 -35.37 -25.82
C LYS A 62 -24.36 -33.93 -25.36
N SER A 63 -24.50 -33.68 -24.06
CA SER A 63 -24.03 -32.42 -23.45
C SER A 63 -22.65 -32.60 -22.83
N ILE A 64 -21.64 -32.91 -23.66
CA ILE A 64 -20.25 -32.63 -23.31
C ILE A 64 -20.04 -31.16 -23.65
N GLN A 65 -20.19 -30.27 -22.67
CA GLN A 65 -19.66 -28.91 -22.80
C GLN A 65 -18.14 -29.02 -22.79
N VAL A 66 -17.53 -28.99 -23.97
CA VAL A 66 -16.10 -28.76 -24.12
C VAL A 66 -15.83 -27.43 -23.43
N ALA A 67 -15.04 -27.46 -22.35
CA ALA A 67 -14.61 -26.26 -21.67
C ALA A 67 -13.94 -25.34 -22.69
N GLN A 68 -14.57 -24.20 -22.96
CA GLN A 68 -13.94 -23.13 -23.72
C GLN A 68 -12.56 -22.89 -23.07
N PRO A 69 -11.46 -22.92 -23.85
CA PRO A 69 -10.15 -22.64 -23.30
C PRO A 69 -10.25 -21.27 -22.62
N ARG A 70 -9.87 -21.22 -21.34
CA ARG A 70 -9.72 -19.95 -20.63
C ARG A 70 -8.88 -19.06 -21.54
N ARG A 71 -9.43 -17.92 -21.97
CA ARG A 71 -8.64 -16.89 -22.64
C ARG A 71 -7.38 -16.70 -21.81
N GLY A 72 -6.22 -16.90 -22.44
CA GLY A 72 -4.93 -16.72 -21.78
C GLY A 72 -4.82 -15.33 -21.14
N PRO A 73 -3.90 -15.14 -20.19
CA PRO A 73 -3.68 -13.84 -19.56
C PRO A 73 -3.56 -12.76 -20.64
N ARG A 74 -4.25 -11.63 -20.45
CA ARG A 74 -4.42 -10.59 -21.48
C ARG A 74 -3.04 -10.14 -21.98
N LEU A 75 -2.77 -10.37 -23.27
CA LEU A 75 -1.61 -9.89 -24.06
C LEU A 75 -1.34 -8.36 -24.01
N LEU A 76 -2.20 -7.56 -23.38
CA LEU A 76 -2.12 -6.09 -23.39
C LEU A 76 -0.98 -5.52 -22.54
N ASN A 77 -0.41 -6.30 -21.62
CA ASN A 77 0.47 -5.79 -20.57
C ASN A 77 1.93 -6.26 -20.68
N GLN A 78 2.24 -7.12 -21.65
CA GLN A 78 3.62 -7.53 -21.87
C GLN A 78 4.35 -6.46 -22.66
N VAL A 79 5.45 -5.98 -22.10
CA VAL A 79 6.36 -5.08 -22.81
C VAL A 79 6.83 -5.79 -24.09
N PRO A 80 6.63 -5.20 -25.27
CA PRO A 80 7.00 -5.83 -26.53
C PRO A 80 8.48 -6.23 -26.56
N PRO A 81 8.82 -7.39 -27.18
CA PRO A 81 10.20 -7.84 -27.31
C PRO A 81 11.10 -6.82 -27.99
N GLU A 82 10.58 -5.97 -28.89
CA GLU A 82 11.38 -4.91 -29.52
C GLU A 82 11.90 -3.87 -28.52
N ILE A 83 11.17 -3.59 -27.43
CA ILE A 83 11.62 -2.67 -26.37
C ILE A 83 12.53 -3.44 -25.40
N LEU A 84 12.13 -4.64 -24.98
CA LEU A 84 12.89 -5.44 -24.01
C LEU A 84 14.29 -5.83 -24.52
N ASN A 85 14.43 -6.06 -25.83
CA ASN A 85 15.67 -6.55 -26.43
C ASN A 85 16.50 -5.49 -27.16
N ASP A 86 16.08 -4.22 -27.13
CA ASP A 86 16.83 -3.11 -27.71
C ASP A 86 18.22 -2.98 -27.03
N PRO A 87 19.33 -3.21 -27.77
CA PRO A 87 20.68 -3.12 -27.20
C PRO A 87 21.07 -1.71 -26.75
N ALA A 88 20.59 -0.68 -27.45
CA ALA A 88 20.88 0.71 -27.10
C ALA A 88 20.16 1.07 -25.80
N LEU A 89 18.90 0.65 -25.65
CA LEU A 89 18.14 0.87 -24.42
C LEU A 89 18.79 0.15 -23.22
N LYS A 90 19.21 -1.11 -23.39
CA LYS A 90 19.94 -1.85 -22.35
C LYS A 90 21.24 -1.14 -21.95
N SER A 91 21.97 -0.58 -22.91
CA SER A 91 23.19 0.19 -22.65
C SER A 91 22.90 1.51 -21.93
N ALA A 92 21.77 2.17 -22.20
CA ALA A 92 21.41 3.40 -21.51
C ALA A 92 20.94 3.12 -20.06
N ILE A 93 20.18 2.03 -19.85
CA ILE A 93 19.71 1.60 -18.54
C ILE A 93 20.88 1.18 -17.63
N SER A 94 21.98 0.66 -18.17
CA SER A 94 23.13 0.18 -17.36
C SER A 94 23.83 1.29 -16.56
N ILE A 95 23.54 2.56 -16.85
CA ILE A 95 23.98 3.73 -16.09
C ILE A 95 23.24 3.82 -14.74
N LEU A 96 22.01 3.31 -14.67
CA LEU A 96 21.23 3.22 -13.44
C LEU A 96 21.75 2.06 -12.56
N PRO A 97 21.60 2.14 -11.23
CA PRO A 97 22.08 1.10 -10.33
C PRO A 97 21.39 -0.24 -10.64
N SER A 98 22.19 -1.26 -10.90
CA SER A 98 21.72 -2.58 -11.37
C SER A 98 20.84 -3.31 -10.38
N ASN A 99 20.91 -2.97 -9.10
CA ASN A 99 20.09 -3.55 -8.06
C ASN A 99 18.72 -2.86 -7.88
N TYR A 100 18.42 -1.80 -8.63
CA TYR A 100 17.13 -1.10 -8.61
C TYR A 100 16.41 -1.27 -9.96
N SER A 101 15.17 -1.77 -9.93
CA SER A 101 14.36 -1.94 -11.14
C SER A 101 13.50 -0.72 -11.43
N PHE A 102 14.00 0.23 -12.23
CA PHE A 102 13.21 1.42 -12.65
C PHE A 102 12.13 1.12 -13.70
N GLU A 103 11.97 -0.14 -14.14
CA GLU A 103 10.99 -0.57 -15.15
C GLU A 103 10.94 0.37 -16.39
N ILE A 104 12.09 0.86 -16.84
CA ILE A 104 12.19 1.78 -17.99
C ILE A 104 11.51 1.21 -19.25
N PRO A 105 11.68 -0.06 -19.63
CA PRO A 105 10.98 -0.63 -20.78
C PRO A 105 9.46 -0.56 -20.67
N LYS A 106 8.90 -0.78 -19.47
CA LYS A 106 7.46 -0.66 -19.21
C LYS A 106 6.99 0.77 -19.33
N THR A 107 7.79 1.72 -18.82
CA THR A 107 7.49 3.15 -18.93
C THR A 107 7.48 3.60 -20.39
N ILE A 108 8.46 3.20 -21.20
CA ILE A 108 8.50 3.47 -22.65
C ILE A 108 7.28 2.87 -23.35
N HIS A 109 6.95 1.61 -23.06
CA HIS A 109 5.77 0.96 -23.64
C HIS A 109 4.49 1.72 -23.29
N ARG A 110 4.35 2.18 -22.04
CA ARG A 110 3.19 2.94 -21.57
C ARG A 110 3.10 4.31 -22.25
N ILE A 111 4.21 5.01 -22.41
CA ILE A 111 4.25 6.30 -23.13
C ILE A 111 3.79 6.10 -24.58
N ARG A 112 4.39 5.14 -25.30
CA ARG A 112 4.08 4.85 -26.71
C ARG A 112 2.63 4.41 -26.92
N SER A 113 2.15 3.45 -26.12
CA SER A 113 0.78 2.92 -26.24
C SER A 113 -0.30 3.92 -25.87
N SER A 114 -0.02 4.84 -24.94
CA SER A 114 -0.98 5.86 -24.51
C SER A 114 -0.97 7.13 -25.34
N GLY A 115 0.04 7.30 -26.22
CA GLY A 115 0.26 8.49 -27.02
C GLY A 115 0.66 9.72 -26.21
N ALA A 116 1.15 9.55 -24.98
CA ALA A 116 1.52 10.64 -24.09
C ALA A 116 2.63 11.51 -24.70
N LYS A 117 2.49 12.83 -24.60
CA LYS A 117 3.45 13.83 -25.08
C LYS A 117 4.15 14.54 -23.95
N LYS A 118 3.48 14.77 -22.82
CA LYS A 118 4.09 15.35 -21.63
C LYS A 118 3.99 14.40 -20.44
N VAL A 119 5.12 14.00 -19.88
CA VAL A 119 5.21 12.94 -18.86
C VAL A 119 5.77 13.50 -17.55
N ALA A 120 4.95 13.50 -16.50
CA ALA A 120 5.40 13.86 -15.16
C ALA A 120 6.16 12.68 -14.51
N LEU A 121 7.30 12.96 -13.91
CA LEU A 121 8.11 12.03 -13.13
C LEU A 121 8.07 12.45 -11.66
N GLN A 122 7.40 11.67 -10.82
CA GLN A 122 7.34 11.88 -9.38
C GLN A 122 8.16 10.81 -8.66
N MET A 123 9.14 11.23 -7.88
CA MET A 123 10.08 10.36 -7.18
C MET A 123 10.21 10.79 -5.71
N PRO A 124 10.42 9.86 -4.77
CA PRO A 124 10.87 10.22 -3.43
C PRO A 124 12.29 10.78 -3.48
N GLU A 125 12.70 11.46 -2.41
CA GLU A 125 13.98 12.18 -2.31
C GLU A 125 15.18 11.27 -2.62
N GLY A 126 15.16 10.03 -2.14
CA GLY A 126 16.23 9.05 -2.36
C GLY A 126 16.42 8.63 -3.82
N LEU A 127 15.44 8.89 -4.70
CA LEU A 127 15.52 8.57 -6.13
C LEU A 127 15.64 9.80 -7.04
N LEU A 128 15.48 11.03 -6.51
CA LEU A 128 15.61 12.26 -7.31
C LEU A 128 16.98 12.39 -7.97
N LEU A 129 18.03 11.78 -7.39
CA LEU A 129 19.37 11.77 -7.98
C LEU A 129 19.44 11.03 -9.33
N PHE A 130 18.45 10.19 -9.65
CA PHE A 130 18.33 9.48 -10.92
C PHE A 130 17.34 10.15 -11.89
N ALA A 131 16.65 11.22 -11.48
CA ALA A 131 15.53 11.78 -12.23
C ALA A 131 15.94 12.31 -13.60
N THR A 132 17.08 13.00 -13.69
CA THR A 132 17.60 13.51 -14.98
C THR A 132 18.02 12.38 -15.90
N THR A 133 18.73 11.37 -15.39
CA THR A 133 19.12 10.19 -16.17
C THR A 133 17.90 9.44 -16.70
N VAL A 134 16.88 9.22 -15.86
CA VAL A 134 15.62 8.58 -16.28
C VAL A 134 14.93 9.45 -17.33
N SER A 135 14.87 10.76 -17.13
CA SER A 135 14.32 11.72 -18.09
C SER A 135 15.01 11.62 -19.46
N ASP A 136 16.34 11.65 -19.50
CA ASP A 136 17.13 11.59 -20.72
C ASP A 136 16.93 10.26 -21.47
N ILE A 137 16.85 9.13 -20.75
CA ILE A 137 16.54 7.84 -21.36
C ILE A 137 15.13 7.86 -21.95
N LEU A 138 14.14 8.41 -21.24
CA LEU A 138 12.77 8.43 -21.75
C LEU A 138 12.63 9.33 -22.99
N THR A 139 13.27 10.49 -23.03
CA THR A 139 13.22 11.41 -24.19
C THR A 139 13.96 10.86 -25.41
N GLU A 140 15.09 10.18 -25.21
CA GLU A 140 15.85 9.51 -26.28
C GLU A 140 15.03 8.39 -26.93
N PHE A 141 14.42 7.52 -26.10
CA PHE A 141 13.70 6.34 -26.60
C PHE A 141 12.20 6.60 -26.88
N CYS A 142 11.69 7.79 -26.59
CA CYS A 142 10.35 8.25 -26.98
C CYS A 142 10.45 9.62 -27.64
N PRO A 143 10.92 9.72 -28.90
CA PRO A 143 11.15 11.01 -29.54
C PRO A 143 9.87 11.86 -29.61
N GLY A 144 10.01 13.13 -29.28
CA GLY A 144 8.90 14.09 -29.29
C GLY A 144 8.02 14.09 -28.04
N ILE A 145 8.50 13.52 -26.93
CA ILE A 145 7.93 13.77 -25.60
C ILE A 145 8.71 14.86 -24.86
N GLU A 146 8.04 15.51 -23.91
CA GLU A 146 8.61 16.35 -22.87
C GLU A 146 8.45 15.62 -21.52
N THR A 147 9.50 15.59 -20.71
CA THR A 147 9.47 15.09 -19.34
C THR A 147 9.42 16.27 -18.37
N LEU A 148 8.66 16.13 -17.28
CA LEU A 148 8.55 17.10 -16.20
C LEU A 148 8.89 16.42 -14.88
N ILE A 149 10.04 16.74 -14.30
CA ILE A 149 10.44 16.23 -12.98
C ILE A 149 9.72 17.02 -11.91
N MET A 150 8.95 16.35 -11.06
CA MET A 150 8.23 16.97 -9.96
C MET A 150 9.19 17.17 -8.78
N GLY A 151 9.39 18.43 -8.37
CA GLY A 151 10.32 18.81 -7.30
C GLY A 151 9.72 18.82 -5.89
N ASP A 152 8.41 18.63 -5.77
CA ASP A 152 7.74 18.56 -4.47
C ASP A 152 8.03 17.24 -3.74
N VAL A 153 8.03 17.33 -2.42
CA VAL A 153 8.35 16.23 -1.51
C VAL A 153 7.37 15.06 -1.69
N THR A 154 7.89 13.84 -1.78
CA THR A 154 7.08 12.63 -1.97
C THR A 154 7.41 11.56 -0.93
N TYR A 155 6.75 11.64 0.23
CA TYR A 155 6.96 10.72 1.35
C TYR A 155 6.45 9.28 1.13
N GLY A 156 5.52 9.06 0.19
CA GLY A 156 4.83 7.77 0.09
C GLY A 156 3.78 7.72 -1.02
N ALA A 157 3.15 6.54 -1.17
CA ALA A 157 2.05 6.30 -2.12
C ALA A 157 0.86 7.26 -1.96
N CYS A 158 0.63 7.73 -0.73
CA CYS A 158 -0.43 8.69 -0.42
C CYS A 158 -0.15 10.11 -0.95
N CYS A 159 1.10 10.41 -1.31
CA CYS A 159 1.53 11.71 -1.82
C CYS A 159 1.47 11.80 -3.35
N ILE A 160 0.78 10.87 -4.03
CA ILE A 160 0.61 10.97 -5.48
C ILE A 160 0.00 12.32 -5.87
N ASP A 161 0.71 13.07 -6.70
CA ASP A 161 0.34 14.44 -7.06
C ASP A 161 -0.21 14.52 -8.49
N ASP A 162 -1.38 13.92 -8.67
CA ASP A 162 -2.10 13.94 -9.94
C ASP A 162 -2.70 15.32 -10.25
N TYR A 163 -2.90 16.17 -9.24
CA TYR A 163 -3.43 17.51 -9.42
C TYR A 163 -2.43 18.45 -10.08
N THR A 164 -1.20 18.51 -9.56
CA THR A 164 -0.14 19.36 -10.13
C THR A 164 0.28 18.85 -11.50
N ALA A 165 0.46 17.53 -11.67
CA ALA A 165 0.80 16.96 -12.97
C ALA A 165 -0.21 17.35 -14.06
N ARG A 166 -1.51 17.29 -13.75
CA ARG A 166 -2.56 17.72 -14.66
C ARG A 166 -2.58 19.24 -14.88
N ALA A 167 -2.37 20.03 -13.82
CA ALA A 167 -2.32 21.49 -13.94
C ALA A 167 -1.16 21.96 -14.84
N MET A 168 -0.06 21.20 -14.87
CA MET A 168 1.10 21.42 -15.74
C MET A 168 0.92 20.87 -17.17
N GLY A 169 -0.27 20.34 -17.48
CA GLY A 169 -0.61 19.82 -18.80
C GLY A 169 0.03 18.48 -19.13
N CYS A 170 0.41 17.67 -18.13
CA CYS A 170 0.95 16.33 -18.37
C CYS A 170 -0.17 15.35 -18.77
N ASP A 171 0.16 14.40 -19.63
CA ASP A 171 -0.73 13.33 -20.11
C ASP A 171 -0.60 12.05 -19.29
N LEU A 172 0.58 11.83 -18.70
CA LEU A 172 0.95 10.65 -17.93
C LEU A 172 1.76 11.08 -16.70
N LEU A 173 1.43 10.51 -15.54
CA LEU A 173 2.23 10.60 -14.31
C LEU A 173 2.88 9.24 -14.04
N VAL A 174 4.21 9.21 -13.96
CA VAL A 174 4.98 8.05 -13.50
C VAL A 174 5.38 8.29 -12.05
N HIS A 175 4.82 7.50 -11.14
CA HIS A 175 5.06 7.58 -9.70
C HIS A 175 5.98 6.43 -9.27
N TYR A 176 7.18 6.77 -8.82
CA TYR A 176 8.22 5.80 -8.46
C TYR A 176 8.20 5.40 -6.97
N ALA A 177 8.72 4.21 -6.70
CA ALA A 177 9.06 3.62 -5.39
C ALA A 177 7.90 3.26 -4.46
N HIS A 178 6.64 3.50 -4.85
CA HIS A 178 5.50 3.25 -3.98
C HIS A 178 4.42 2.41 -4.67
N SER A 179 3.71 1.62 -3.87
CA SER A 179 2.56 0.83 -4.33
C SER A 179 1.37 1.71 -4.70
N CYS A 180 0.44 1.15 -5.47
CA CYS A 180 -0.80 1.83 -5.87
C CYS A 180 -1.84 1.90 -4.73
N LEU A 181 -1.46 2.48 -3.59
CA LEU A 181 -2.33 2.66 -2.42
C LEU A 181 -3.59 3.44 -2.79
N ILE A 182 -3.42 4.48 -3.61
CA ILE A 182 -4.49 5.28 -4.17
C ILE A 182 -4.94 4.61 -5.48
N PRO A 183 -6.22 4.23 -5.60
CA PRO A 183 -6.74 3.63 -6.82
C PRO A 183 -6.60 4.57 -8.04
N VAL A 184 -6.29 4.02 -9.21
CA VAL A 184 -6.07 4.80 -10.46
C VAL A 184 -7.34 5.44 -11.01
N ASP A 185 -8.52 4.97 -10.62
CA ASP A 185 -9.81 5.59 -10.94
C ASP A 185 -10.04 6.89 -10.14
N VAL A 186 -9.30 7.07 -9.04
CA VAL A 186 -9.31 8.30 -8.24
C VAL A 186 -8.36 9.34 -8.83
N THR A 187 -7.30 8.93 -9.54
CA THR A 187 -6.38 9.86 -10.20
C THR A 187 -7.01 10.41 -11.47
N LYS A 188 -6.97 11.73 -11.65
CA LYS A 188 -7.62 12.41 -12.79
C LYS A 188 -6.74 12.51 -14.04
N ILE A 189 -5.62 11.79 -14.04
CA ILE A 189 -4.62 11.69 -15.10
C ILE A 189 -4.22 10.21 -15.23
N LYS A 190 -3.78 9.78 -16.42
CA LYS A 190 -3.20 8.44 -16.56
C LYS A 190 -2.01 8.34 -15.61
N THR A 191 -1.97 7.29 -14.79
CA THR A 191 -0.89 7.06 -13.84
C THR A 191 -0.24 5.71 -14.11
N LEU A 192 1.08 5.67 -14.03
CA LEU A 192 1.90 4.45 -14.00
C LEU A 192 2.63 4.42 -12.67
N TYR A 193 2.45 3.35 -11.90
CA TYR A 193 3.25 3.08 -10.71
C TYR A 193 4.44 2.20 -11.09
N VAL A 194 5.63 2.60 -10.64
CA VAL A 194 6.86 1.82 -10.74
C VAL A 194 7.35 1.57 -9.32
N PHE A 195 7.33 0.31 -8.87
CA PHE A 195 7.62 0.01 -7.47
C PHE A 195 9.09 0.13 -7.10
N VAL A 196 9.98 0.06 -8.10
CA VAL A 196 11.43 0.08 -7.90
C VAL A 196 11.84 -1.07 -6.98
N ASP A 197 11.70 -2.30 -7.50
CA ASP A 197 12.18 -3.50 -6.79
C ASP A 197 13.69 -3.41 -6.57
N ILE A 198 14.12 -3.69 -5.33
CA ILE A 198 15.51 -3.64 -4.91
C ILE A 198 16.00 -5.05 -4.60
N SER A 199 16.94 -5.52 -5.43
CA SER A 199 17.62 -6.79 -5.22
C SER A 199 18.63 -6.68 -4.08
N ILE A 200 18.67 -7.69 -3.20
CA ILE A 200 19.57 -7.75 -2.05
C ILE A 200 20.34 -9.08 -2.00
N ASP A 201 21.41 -9.14 -1.20
CA ASP A 201 22.16 -10.37 -0.93
C ASP A 201 21.36 -11.29 0.00
N THR A 202 20.55 -12.17 -0.58
CA THR A 202 19.71 -13.13 0.15
C THR A 202 20.55 -14.17 0.90
N SER A 203 21.72 -14.53 0.36
CA SER A 203 22.63 -15.49 1.01
C SER A 203 23.13 -14.96 2.34
N HIS A 204 23.49 -13.67 2.40
CA HIS A 204 23.89 -13.01 3.63
C HIS A 204 22.74 -12.91 4.65
N LEU A 205 21.52 -12.59 4.19
CA LEU A 205 20.32 -12.59 5.04
C LEU A 205 20.13 -13.95 5.72
N LEU A 206 20.18 -15.03 4.94
CA LEU A 206 20.01 -16.38 5.47
C LEU A 206 21.09 -16.75 6.48
N ALA A 207 22.37 -16.54 6.13
CA ALA A 207 23.48 -16.81 7.04
C ALA A 207 23.36 -16.01 8.36
N SER A 208 22.84 -14.78 8.28
CA SER A 208 22.57 -13.95 9.46
C SER A 208 21.48 -14.55 10.34
N LEU A 209 20.41 -15.08 9.76
CA LEU A 209 19.32 -15.71 10.53
C LEU A 209 19.74 -17.02 11.16
N GLU A 210 20.38 -17.92 10.40
CA GLU A 210 20.85 -19.22 10.89
C GLU A 210 21.87 -19.08 12.03
N ARG A 211 22.71 -18.04 11.98
CA ARG A 211 23.70 -17.77 13.03
C ARG A 211 23.06 -17.31 14.35
N ASN A 212 21.92 -16.61 14.28
CA ASN A 212 21.34 -15.94 15.45
C ASN A 212 20.12 -16.66 16.03
N PHE A 213 19.49 -17.56 15.28
CA PHE A 213 18.25 -18.20 15.68
C PHE A 213 18.30 -19.71 15.50
N ALA A 214 17.68 -20.43 16.45
CA ALA A 214 17.44 -21.86 16.30
C ALA A 214 16.39 -22.14 15.20
N SER A 215 16.48 -23.32 14.59
CA SER A 215 15.45 -23.82 13.67
C SER A 215 14.12 -24.06 14.39
N GLY A 216 13.04 -24.16 13.62
CA GLY A 216 11.68 -24.37 14.10
C GLY A 216 10.92 -23.09 14.48
N LYS A 217 11.58 -21.92 14.41
CA LYS A 217 10.97 -20.62 14.71
C LYS A 217 10.00 -20.18 13.60
N THR A 218 8.87 -19.60 14.00
CA THR A 218 7.91 -18.97 13.10
C THR A 218 8.24 -17.50 12.91
N VAL A 219 8.51 -17.10 11.67
CA VAL A 219 8.98 -15.76 11.30
C VAL A 219 7.93 -15.08 10.44
N ALA A 220 7.41 -13.94 10.91
CA ALA A 220 6.61 -13.04 10.08
C ALA A 220 7.55 -12.12 9.30
N VAL A 221 7.65 -12.33 7.99
CA VAL A 221 8.54 -11.55 7.11
C VAL A 221 7.75 -10.41 6.47
N VAL A 222 8.22 -9.19 6.67
CA VAL A 222 7.60 -7.96 6.19
C VAL A 222 8.64 -6.99 5.66
N GLY A 223 8.19 -5.99 4.91
CA GLY A 223 9.04 -4.92 4.38
C GLY A 223 8.20 -3.89 3.64
N THR A 224 8.87 -2.97 2.97
CA THR A 224 8.23 -2.04 2.04
C THR A 224 8.07 -2.68 0.66
N ILE A 225 7.33 -2.02 -0.24
CA ILE A 225 7.05 -2.57 -1.57
C ILE A 225 8.32 -2.88 -2.38
N GLN A 226 9.40 -2.13 -2.17
CA GLN A 226 10.68 -2.30 -2.87
C GLN A 226 11.34 -3.66 -2.58
N PHE A 227 11.03 -4.30 -1.46
CA PHE A 227 11.59 -5.61 -1.09
C PHE A 227 10.59 -6.75 -1.27
N ASN A 228 9.41 -6.49 -1.86
CA ASN A 228 8.32 -7.46 -1.89
C ASN A 228 8.70 -8.72 -2.69
N ALA A 229 9.37 -8.58 -3.85
CA ALA A 229 9.82 -9.76 -4.61
C ALA A 229 10.81 -10.60 -3.81
N THR A 230 11.75 -9.95 -3.09
CA THR A 230 12.67 -10.64 -2.19
C THR A 230 11.94 -11.38 -1.07
N ILE A 231 10.97 -10.75 -0.41
CA ILE A 231 10.20 -11.37 0.69
C ILE A 231 9.58 -12.69 0.24
N HIS A 232 8.97 -12.71 -0.94
CA HIS A 232 8.38 -13.94 -1.50
C HIS A 232 9.45 -14.92 -2.00
N GLY A 233 10.54 -14.43 -2.58
CA GLY A 233 11.64 -15.25 -3.09
C GLY A 233 12.44 -15.99 -2.01
N VAL A 234 12.61 -15.39 -0.81
CA VAL A 234 13.37 -16.03 0.28
C VAL A 234 12.59 -17.09 1.05
N ARG A 235 11.26 -17.16 0.87
CA ARG A 235 10.38 -18.06 1.62
C ARG A 235 10.85 -19.52 1.57
N GLY A 236 11.03 -20.07 0.37
CA GLY A 236 11.42 -21.47 0.20
C GLY A 236 12.79 -21.79 0.79
N THR A 237 13.72 -20.83 0.75
CA THR A 237 15.07 -21.03 1.29
C THR A 237 15.09 -20.95 2.83
N LEU A 238 14.30 -20.05 3.42
CA LEU A 238 14.08 -19.99 4.86
C LEU A 238 13.36 -21.24 5.39
N GLU A 239 12.37 -21.75 4.67
CA GLU A 239 11.68 -23.00 5.02
C GLU A 239 12.64 -24.20 4.98
N LYS A 240 13.56 -24.27 4.02
CA LYS A 240 14.63 -25.29 3.97
C LYS A 240 15.63 -25.17 5.13
N ALA A 241 15.91 -23.96 5.59
CA ALA A 241 16.72 -23.70 6.79
C ALA A 241 15.99 -24.05 8.11
N GLY A 242 14.73 -24.48 8.02
CA GLY A 242 13.93 -24.95 9.15
C GLY A 242 13.08 -23.87 9.82
N PHE A 243 12.92 -22.69 9.22
CA PHE A 243 11.99 -21.67 9.71
C PHE A 243 10.58 -21.92 9.16
N LYS A 244 9.55 -21.59 9.94
CA LYS A 244 8.18 -21.47 9.42
C LYS A 244 7.95 -20.02 9.00
N VAL A 245 7.75 -19.76 7.70
CA VAL A 245 7.61 -18.40 7.19
C VAL A 245 6.15 -18.01 7.05
N ILE A 246 5.81 -16.83 7.57
CA ILE A 246 4.50 -16.19 7.39
C ILE A 246 4.74 -14.85 6.71
N VAL A 247 3.97 -14.58 5.65
CA VAL A 247 3.99 -13.30 4.94
C VAL A 247 2.62 -12.65 5.10
N PRO A 248 2.43 -11.83 6.17
CA PRO A 248 1.12 -11.31 6.56
C PRO A 248 0.60 -10.26 5.57
N GLN A 249 -0.70 -9.93 5.64
CA GLN A 249 -1.31 -8.94 4.76
C GLN A 249 -2.36 -8.12 5.49
N ILE A 250 -2.39 -6.83 5.21
CA ILE A 250 -3.51 -5.93 5.52
C ILE A 250 -3.98 -5.28 4.22
N ALA A 251 -5.24 -5.50 3.86
CA ALA A 251 -5.78 -4.92 2.62
C ALA A 251 -5.84 -3.39 2.72
N PRO A 252 -5.45 -2.65 1.66
CA PRO A 252 -5.23 -3.14 0.29
C PRO A 252 -3.77 -3.47 -0.07
N LEU A 253 -2.85 -3.45 0.89
CA LEU A 253 -1.43 -3.69 0.64
C LEU A 253 -1.18 -5.11 0.13
N SER A 254 -0.04 -5.29 -0.54
CA SER A 254 0.43 -6.60 -0.96
C SER A 254 0.83 -7.45 0.24
N LYS A 255 0.86 -8.78 0.08
CA LYS A 255 1.38 -9.66 1.14
C LYS A 255 2.83 -9.30 1.45
N GLY A 256 3.15 -9.15 2.73
CA GLY A 256 4.47 -8.77 3.23
C GLY A 256 4.74 -7.28 3.18
N GLU A 257 3.89 -6.48 2.53
CA GLU A 257 4.03 -5.03 2.47
C GLU A 257 3.42 -4.38 3.72
N ILE A 258 4.16 -3.45 4.31
CA ILE A 258 3.70 -2.58 5.40
C ILE A 258 3.97 -1.11 5.10
N LEU A 259 3.11 -0.24 5.61
CA LEU A 259 3.27 1.22 5.58
C LEU A 259 3.50 1.75 6.99
N GLY A 260 4.09 2.94 7.10
CA GLY A 260 4.26 3.60 8.39
C GLY A 260 2.95 3.96 9.09
N CYS A 261 1.81 3.90 8.40
CA CYS A 261 0.47 4.22 8.90
C CYS A 261 -0.54 3.08 8.73
N THR A 262 -0.12 1.90 8.23
CA THR A 262 -0.98 0.73 7.98
C THR A 262 -0.12 -0.53 8.00
N SER A 263 -0.33 -1.37 9.02
CA SER A 263 0.36 -2.66 9.20
C SER A 263 -0.60 -3.75 9.66
N PRO A 264 -0.34 -5.03 9.37
CA PRO A 264 -1.18 -6.13 9.81
C PRO A 264 -1.04 -6.38 11.31
N GLN A 265 -2.15 -6.80 11.92
CA GLN A 265 -2.14 -7.47 13.21
C GLN A 265 -1.85 -8.96 12.99
N LEU A 266 -0.91 -9.51 13.73
CA LEU A 266 -0.56 -10.91 13.70
C LEU A 266 -1.42 -11.64 14.73
N HIS A 267 -2.03 -12.76 14.33
CA HIS A 267 -2.94 -13.48 15.22
C HIS A 267 -2.16 -14.43 16.14
N ASP A 268 -2.61 -14.59 17.37
CA ASP A 268 -1.98 -15.52 18.33
C ASP A 268 -1.94 -16.96 17.80
N ASP A 269 -2.94 -17.33 16.98
CA ASP A 269 -3.03 -18.63 16.31
C ASP A 269 -1.86 -18.91 15.36
N ASP A 270 -1.24 -17.86 14.81
CA ASP A 270 -0.10 -18.00 13.90
C ASP A 270 1.17 -18.44 14.65
N LYS A 271 1.20 -18.24 15.98
CA LYS A 271 2.33 -18.53 16.88
C LYS A 271 3.64 -17.95 16.37
N VAL A 272 3.60 -16.67 15.96
CA VAL A 272 4.76 -15.95 15.44
C VAL A 272 5.78 -15.75 16.58
N ASP A 273 6.99 -16.28 16.41
CA ASP A 273 8.09 -16.11 17.36
C ASP A 273 8.80 -14.76 17.17
N MET A 274 8.86 -14.26 15.94
CA MET A 274 9.52 -12.99 15.61
C MET A 274 9.02 -12.36 14.33
N ILE A 275 9.11 -11.03 14.28
CA ILE A 275 8.95 -10.23 13.06
C ILE A 275 10.34 -9.99 12.47
N LEU A 276 10.51 -10.29 11.19
CA LEU A 276 11.68 -9.94 10.41
C LEU A 276 11.28 -8.87 9.38
N TYR A 277 11.76 -7.65 9.59
CA TYR A 277 11.60 -6.55 8.65
C TYR A 277 12.81 -6.45 7.73
N LEU A 278 12.58 -6.51 6.42
CA LEU A 278 13.58 -6.30 5.39
C LEU A 278 13.53 -4.84 4.93
N GLY A 279 14.62 -4.12 5.16
CA GLY A 279 14.76 -2.73 4.77
C GLY A 279 15.54 -1.92 5.80
N ASP A 280 15.88 -0.69 5.41
CA ASP A 280 16.49 0.29 6.30
C ASP A 280 15.41 1.12 7.03
N GLY A 281 15.89 2.05 7.86
CA GLY A 281 15.05 2.89 8.70
C GLY A 281 14.27 2.13 9.77
N ARG A 282 13.54 2.87 10.61
CA ARG A 282 12.64 2.31 11.64
C ARG A 282 11.18 2.68 11.41
N PHE A 283 10.89 3.69 10.59
CA PHE A 283 9.54 4.21 10.37
C PHE A 283 8.51 3.12 10.03
N HIS A 284 8.74 2.30 9.00
CA HIS A 284 7.80 1.23 8.62
C HIS A 284 7.75 0.11 9.65
N LEU A 285 8.90 -0.30 10.18
CA LEU A 285 9.02 -1.32 11.20
C LEU A 285 8.25 -0.96 12.48
N GLU A 286 8.35 0.28 12.94
CA GLU A 286 7.64 0.76 14.13
C GLU A 286 6.12 0.61 13.96
N SER A 287 5.58 0.76 12.76
CA SER A 287 4.14 0.57 12.51
C SER A 287 3.67 -0.86 12.81
N ILE A 288 4.44 -1.88 12.41
CA ILE A 288 4.10 -3.27 12.76
C ILE A 288 4.42 -3.59 14.21
N MET A 289 5.45 -2.98 14.80
CA MET A 289 5.75 -3.12 16.23
C MET A 289 4.61 -2.56 17.08
N ILE A 290 4.10 -1.36 16.76
CA ILE A 290 2.96 -0.74 17.44
C ILE A 290 1.76 -1.68 17.44
N HIS A 291 1.46 -2.34 16.31
CA HIS A 291 0.36 -3.30 16.20
C HIS A 291 0.59 -4.63 16.94
N ASN A 292 1.83 -5.00 17.19
CA ASN A 292 2.21 -6.32 17.68
C ASN A 292 3.25 -6.20 18.81
N PRO A 293 2.91 -5.52 19.92
CA PRO A 293 3.87 -5.09 20.95
C PRO A 293 4.57 -6.24 21.67
N THR A 294 3.99 -7.44 21.64
CA THR A 294 4.49 -8.62 22.35
C THR A 294 5.47 -9.44 21.51
N ILE A 295 5.53 -9.23 20.19
CA ILE A 295 6.33 -10.04 19.28
C ILE A 295 7.70 -9.38 19.08
N PRO A 296 8.82 -10.08 19.35
CA PRO A 296 10.16 -9.58 19.08
C PRO A 296 10.34 -9.16 17.61
N ALA A 297 10.80 -7.93 17.38
CA ALA A 297 11.04 -7.41 16.05
C ALA A 297 12.54 -7.31 15.74
N TYR A 298 12.90 -7.74 14.54
CA TYR A 298 14.25 -7.69 14.02
C TYR A 298 14.26 -6.97 12.68
N ARG A 299 15.25 -6.11 12.48
CA ARG A 299 15.50 -5.40 11.24
C ARG A 299 16.72 -5.97 10.56
N TYR A 300 16.57 -6.38 9.31
CA TYR A 300 17.70 -6.63 8.43
C TYR A 300 17.84 -5.48 7.45
N ASP A 301 18.89 -4.69 7.64
CA ASP A 301 19.28 -3.62 6.72
C ASP A 301 20.16 -4.22 5.61
N PRO A 302 19.67 -4.29 4.36
CA PRO A 302 20.41 -4.91 3.26
C PRO A 302 21.62 -4.08 2.79
N TYR A 303 21.66 -2.78 3.10
CA TYR A 303 22.76 -1.90 2.71
C TYR A 303 23.93 -2.03 3.68
N SER A 304 23.65 -1.92 4.98
CA SER A 304 24.69 -2.09 6.01
C SER A 304 24.98 -3.54 6.37
N ARG A 305 24.17 -4.48 5.85
CA ARG A 305 24.24 -5.93 6.12
C ARG A 305 24.18 -6.26 7.60
N LYS A 306 23.30 -5.57 8.33
CA LYS A 306 23.13 -5.73 9.79
C LYS A 306 21.75 -6.26 10.13
N LEU A 307 21.73 -7.27 10.99
CA LEU A 307 20.55 -7.75 11.68
C LEU A 307 20.54 -7.16 13.10
N THR A 308 19.55 -6.32 13.41
CA THR A 308 19.40 -5.71 14.73
C THR A 308 18.07 -6.10 15.36
N ARG A 309 18.06 -6.29 16.68
CA ARG A 309 16.82 -6.38 17.45
C ARG A 309 16.34 -4.98 17.75
N GLU A 310 15.10 -4.68 17.39
CA GLU A 310 14.49 -3.37 17.56
C GLU A 310 13.46 -3.42 18.68
N THR A 311 13.42 -2.37 19.51
CA THR A 311 12.43 -2.20 20.58
C THR A 311 11.69 -0.89 20.38
N TYR A 312 10.49 -0.77 20.95
CA TYR A 312 9.67 0.42 20.85
C TYR A 312 9.10 0.80 22.22
N GLY A 313 9.11 2.09 22.54
CA GLY A 313 8.59 2.64 23.79
C GLY A 313 7.07 2.69 23.77
N HIS A 314 6.42 1.52 23.89
CA HIS A 314 4.95 1.43 23.80
C HIS A 314 4.25 2.24 24.89
N ASP A 315 4.70 2.13 26.14
CA ASP A 315 4.09 2.83 27.27
C ASP A 315 4.25 4.35 27.11
N GLU A 316 5.46 4.81 26.78
CA GLU A 316 5.74 6.22 26.51
C GLU A 316 4.87 6.78 25.38
N MET A 317 4.81 6.08 24.25
CA MET A 317 3.98 6.50 23.11
C MET A 317 2.50 6.57 23.52
N GLN A 318 1.96 5.53 24.16
CA GLN A 318 0.57 5.49 24.57
C GLN A 318 0.22 6.57 25.62
N ASP A 319 1.11 6.83 26.57
CA ASP A 319 0.93 7.87 27.60
C ASP A 319 0.92 9.27 26.99
N LEU A 320 1.83 9.54 26.03
CA LEU A 320 1.83 10.78 25.27
C LEU A 320 0.53 10.96 24.49
N ARG A 321 0.03 9.91 23.83
CA ARG A 321 -1.22 9.96 23.06
C ARG A 321 -2.44 10.15 23.96
N ARG A 322 -2.53 9.42 25.08
CA ARG A 322 -3.61 9.58 26.07
C ARG A 322 -3.60 10.97 26.71
N THR A 323 -2.41 11.52 26.96
CA THR A 323 -2.27 12.89 27.47
C THR A 323 -2.75 13.93 26.46
N ALA A 324 -2.41 13.78 25.18
CA ALA A 324 -2.92 14.64 24.11
C ALA A 324 -4.46 14.60 24.02
N ILE A 325 -5.05 13.40 24.06
CA ILE A 325 -6.52 13.21 24.07
C ILE A 325 -7.16 13.90 25.30
N ARG A 326 -6.63 13.65 26.50
CA ARG A 326 -7.15 14.26 27.74
C ARG A 326 -7.08 15.78 27.72
N THR A 327 -6.00 16.33 27.16
CA THR A 327 -5.82 17.78 27.01
C THR A 327 -6.79 18.34 25.98
N ALA A 328 -7.04 17.63 24.87
CA ALA A 328 -8.00 18.05 23.86
C ALA A 328 -9.45 18.09 24.38
N LYS A 329 -9.81 17.22 25.34
CA LYS A 329 -11.16 17.22 25.95
C LYS A 329 -11.53 18.53 26.65
N THR A 330 -10.55 19.32 27.09
CA THR A 330 -10.79 20.62 27.73
C THR A 330 -10.71 21.81 26.77
N ALA A 331 -10.39 21.57 25.50
CA ALA A 331 -10.19 22.61 24.49
C ALA A 331 -11.53 23.24 24.07
N LYS A 332 -11.58 24.57 24.11
CA LYS A 332 -12.76 25.38 23.79
C LYS A 332 -12.86 25.73 22.31
N LYS A 333 -11.74 25.71 21.59
CA LYS A 333 -11.69 25.95 20.14
C LYS A 333 -10.74 24.97 19.48
N TRP A 334 -11.25 24.33 18.42
CA TRP A 334 -10.53 23.29 17.70
C TRP A 334 -10.06 23.80 16.34
N GLY A 335 -9.03 23.17 15.80
CA GLY A 335 -8.57 23.39 14.44
C GLY A 335 -8.54 22.06 13.69
N LEU A 336 -9.15 22.03 12.51
CA LEU A 336 -9.20 20.86 11.64
C LEU A 336 -8.31 21.10 10.43
N ILE A 337 -7.33 20.22 10.23
CA ILE A 337 -6.39 20.29 9.13
C ILE A 337 -6.74 19.19 8.12
N LEU A 338 -7.03 19.58 6.88
CA LEU A 338 -7.13 18.66 5.76
C LEU A 338 -5.81 18.64 5.01
N GLY A 339 -5.14 17.48 4.99
CA GLY A 339 -3.88 17.30 4.26
C GLY A 339 -4.10 17.44 2.76
N SER A 340 -3.44 18.43 2.14
CA SER A 340 -3.52 18.68 0.71
C SER A 340 -2.32 18.15 -0.08
N LEU A 341 -1.35 17.48 0.58
CA LEU A 341 -0.26 16.79 -0.09
C LEU A 341 -0.78 15.48 -0.69
N GLY A 342 -0.77 15.41 -2.02
CA GLY A 342 -1.34 14.31 -2.80
C GLY A 342 -2.78 13.99 -2.38
N ARG A 343 -2.98 12.80 -1.83
CA ARG A 343 -4.29 12.23 -1.45
C ARG A 343 -4.35 11.80 0.03
N GLN A 344 -3.54 12.42 0.90
CA GLN A 344 -3.53 12.11 2.34
C GLN A 344 -4.82 12.52 3.06
N GLY A 345 -5.42 13.65 2.65
CA GLY A 345 -6.65 14.16 3.24
C GLY A 345 -7.89 13.42 2.77
N ASN A 346 -8.82 13.21 3.69
CA ASN A 346 -10.13 12.64 3.40
C ASN A 346 -11.23 13.61 3.88
N PRO A 347 -11.92 14.33 2.97
CA PRO A 347 -12.98 15.27 3.33
C PRO A 347 -14.14 14.63 4.11
N HIS A 348 -14.43 13.35 3.89
CA HIS A 348 -15.49 12.65 4.61
C HIS A 348 -15.10 12.38 6.07
N THR A 349 -13.83 12.05 6.31
CA THR A 349 -13.29 11.92 7.67
C THR A 349 -13.30 13.25 8.41
N MET A 350 -12.96 14.34 7.73
CA MET A 350 -13.08 15.67 8.29
C MET A 350 -14.54 16.00 8.63
N GLY A 351 -15.47 15.72 7.71
CA GLY A 351 -16.91 15.94 7.92
C GLY A 351 -17.50 15.18 9.11
N LEU A 352 -16.98 13.96 9.41
CA LEU A 352 -17.37 13.20 10.62
C LEU A 352 -17.05 14.00 11.89
N ILE A 353 -15.86 14.60 11.94
CA ILE A 353 -15.39 15.36 13.10
C ILE A 353 -16.11 16.71 13.18
N GLU A 354 -16.30 17.40 12.05
CA GLU A 354 -17.05 18.66 11.97
C GLU A 354 -18.48 18.51 12.50
N LYS A 355 -19.17 17.43 12.09
CA LYS A 355 -20.52 17.12 12.58
C LYS A 355 -20.53 17.00 14.10
N ARG A 356 -19.57 16.26 14.67
CA ARG A 356 -19.49 16.05 16.12
C ARG A 356 -19.14 17.32 16.90
N LEU A 357 -18.26 18.17 16.35
CA LEU A 357 -17.95 19.48 16.95
C LEU A 357 -19.17 20.40 16.94
N LYS A 358 -19.92 20.40 15.83
CA LYS A 358 -21.18 21.14 15.69
C LYS A 358 -22.23 20.70 16.71
N ASP A 359 -22.45 19.39 16.85
CA ASP A 359 -23.43 18.82 17.80
C ASP A 359 -23.09 19.17 19.26
N ARG A 360 -21.81 19.36 19.58
CA ARG A 360 -21.33 19.78 20.91
C ARG A 360 -21.23 21.30 21.09
N GLY A 361 -21.52 22.09 20.05
CA GLY A 361 -21.40 23.55 20.09
C GLY A 361 -19.94 24.04 20.25
N ILE A 362 -18.95 23.22 19.88
CA ILE A 362 -17.53 23.58 19.98
C ILE A 362 -17.14 24.32 18.69
N PRO A 363 -16.64 25.57 18.74
CA PRO A 363 -16.19 26.28 17.55
C PRO A 363 -14.90 25.67 16.99
N TRP A 364 -14.76 25.70 15.66
CA TRP A 364 -13.54 25.27 14.99
C TRP A 364 -13.16 26.13 13.78
N VAL A 365 -11.92 25.98 13.33
CA VAL A 365 -11.41 26.54 12.07
C VAL A 365 -10.88 25.43 11.17
N ASN A 366 -11.06 25.60 9.86
CA ASN A 366 -10.56 24.67 8.85
C ASN A 366 -9.30 25.22 8.19
N LEU A 367 -8.29 24.36 8.03
CA LEU A 367 -7.05 24.67 7.32
C LEU A 367 -6.77 23.59 6.27
N LEU A 368 -6.34 24.01 5.09
CA LEU A 368 -5.74 23.12 4.09
C LEU A 368 -4.23 23.34 4.11
N LEU A 369 -3.48 22.26 4.33
CA LEU A 369 -2.02 22.31 4.41
C LEU A 369 -1.41 21.13 3.66
N SER A 370 -0.44 21.39 2.78
CA SER A 370 0.38 20.35 2.17
C SER A 370 1.29 19.73 3.23
N GLU A 371 1.98 20.58 3.98
CA GLU A 371 2.87 20.20 5.06
C GLU A 371 2.46 20.86 6.37
N ILE A 372 2.54 20.10 7.46
CA ILE A 372 2.09 20.51 8.80
C ILE A 372 3.31 20.72 9.67
N PHE A 373 3.60 21.98 10.00
CA PHE A 373 4.76 22.37 10.80
C PHE A 373 4.35 23.01 12.12
N PRO A 374 5.07 22.76 13.24
CA PRO A 374 4.78 23.35 14.55
C PRO A 374 4.68 24.88 14.52
N GLY A 375 5.63 25.55 13.87
CA GLY A 375 5.64 27.02 13.78
C GLY A 375 4.41 27.60 13.09
N LYS A 376 3.89 26.92 12.06
CA LYS A 376 2.70 27.38 11.32
C LYS A 376 1.44 27.29 12.16
N LEU A 377 1.30 26.24 12.97
CA LEU A 377 0.16 26.09 13.89
C LEU A 377 0.29 26.99 15.12
N ALA A 378 1.51 27.27 15.58
CA ALA A 378 1.77 28.17 16.71
C ALA A 378 1.30 29.62 16.48
N MET A 379 1.18 30.04 15.22
CA MET A 379 0.65 31.36 14.83
C MET A 379 -0.84 31.55 15.15
N MET A 380 -1.59 30.47 15.40
CA MET A 380 -3.02 30.49 15.69
C MET A 380 -3.24 30.14 17.16
N SER A 381 -2.85 31.06 18.05
CA SER A 381 -2.78 30.85 19.51
C SER A 381 -4.14 30.65 20.18
N ASP A 382 -5.22 31.08 19.53
CA ASP A 382 -6.61 30.91 19.94
C ASP A 382 -7.17 29.51 19.65
N VAL A 383 -6.45 28.70 18.86
CA VAL A 383 -6.77 27.27 18.68
C VAL A 383 -6.10 26.46 19.77
N GLU A 384 -6.89 25.71 20.54
CA GLU A 384 -6.44 24.99 21.72
C GLU A 384 -6.15 23.50 21.45
N CYS A 385 -6.68 22.95 20.36
CA CYS A 385 -6.45 21.57 19.91
C CYS A 385 -6.49 21.48 18.38
N TRP A 386 -5.57 20.69 17.80
CA TRP A 386 -5.52 20.41 16.37
C TRP A 386 -5.87 18.96 16.09
N VAL A 387 -6.65 18.74 15.03
CA VAL A 387 -6.87 17.42 14.44
C VAL A 387 -6.35 17.45 13.02
N GLN A 388 -5.45 16.54 12.68
CA GLN A 388 -4.97 16.39 11.30
C GLN A 388 -5.64 15.19 10.64
N VAL A 389 -6.27 15.44 9.50
CA VAL A 389 -6.74 14.44 8.55
C VAL A 389 -5.73 14.40 7.41
N ALA A 390 -4.57 13.82 7.69
CA ALA A 390 -3.42 13.71 6.79
C ALA A 390 -2.60 12.44 7.14
N CYS A 391 -1.27 12.54 7.25
CA CYS A 391 -0.41 11.47 7.71
C CYS A 391 -0.53 11.23 9.25
N PRO A 392 -0.99 10.05 9.72
CA PRO A 392 -1.15 9.75 11.15
C PRO A 392 0.14 9.87 11.97
N ARG A 393 1.28 9.61 11.33
CA ARG A 393 2.60 9.61 12.00
C ARG A 393 3.04 11.00 12.45
N LEU A 394 2.46 12.08 11.91
CA LEU A 394 2.70 13.44 12.41
C LEU A 394 2.23 13.59 13.86
N SER A 395 1.07 13.04 14.20
CA SER A 395 0.56 13.08 15.58
C SER A 395 1.33 12.12 16.47
N ILE A 396 1.61 10.91 15.97
CA ILE A 396 2.18 9.82 16.77
C ILE A 396 3.66 10.09 17.11
N ASP A 397 4.46 10.45 16.10
CA ASP A 397 5.90 10.61 16.27
C ASP A 397 6.29 12.04 16.65
N TRP A 398 5.56 13.03 16.17
CA TRP A 398 5.94 14.45 16.27
C TRP A 398 4.96 15.28 17.08
N GLY A 399 3.89 14.68 17.61
CA GLY A 399 2.84 15.41 18.32
C GLY A 399 3.34 16.23 19.51
N TYR A 400 4.43 15.79 20.18
CA TYR A 400 5.05 16.50 21.29
C TYR A 400 5.74 17.81 20.86
N ALA A 401 6.12 17.94 19.59
CA ALA A 401 6.79 19.13 19.07
C ALA A 401 5.82 20.30 18.84
N PHE A 402 4.51 20.05 18.90
CA PHE A 402 3.48 21.07 18.72
C PHE A 402 3.11 21.70 20.07
N PRO A 403 2.90 23.03 20.11
CA PRO A 403 2.56 23.74 21.36
C PRO A 403 1.17 23.38 21.90
N ARG A 404 0.32 22.80 21.05
CA ARG A 404 -1.04 22.35 21.35
C ARG A 404 -1.18 20.89 20.90
N PRO A 405 -2.07 20.10 21.52
CA PRO A 405 -2.30 18.72 21.11
C PRO A 405 -2.58 18.62 19.61
N LEU A 406 -1.82 17.76 18.93
CA LEU A 406 -2.07 17.37 17.54
C LEU A 406 -2.59 15.93 17.54
N LEU A 407 -3.87 15.76 17.22
CA LEU A 407 -4.56 14.47 17.22
C LEU A 407 -4.67 13.88 15.82
N THR A 408 -4.62 12.56 15.73
CA THR A 408 -5.13 11.83 14.56
C THR A 408 -6.67 11.88 14.54
N PRO A 409 -7.32 11.51 13.42
CA PRO A 409 -8.77 11.47 13.36
C PRO A 409 -9.38 10.46 14.34
N TYR A 410 -8.72 9.32 14.58
CA TYR A 410 -9.17 8.33 15.55
C TYR A 410 -9.18 8.91 16.97
N GLU A 411 -8.08 9.56 17.36
CA GLU A 411 -7.94 10.18 18.69
C GLU A 411 -8.93 11.33 18.89
N ALA A 412 -9.24 12.10 17.85
CA ALA A 412 -10.27 13.13 17.90
C ALA A 412 -11.65 12.52 18.17
N LEU A 413 -11.99 11.40 17.53
CA LEU A 413 -13.24 10.67 17.80
C LEU A 413 -13.29 10.09 19.22
N VAL A 414 -12.14 9.71 19.79
CA VAL A 414 -12.05 9.32 21.21
C VAL A 414 -12.24 10.51 22.13
N ALA A 415 -11.58 11.65 21.84
CA ALA A 415 -11.72 12.88 22.62
C ALA A 415 -13.17 13.40 22.60
N LEU A 416 -13.87 13.26 21.47
CA LEU A 416 -15.26 13.65 21.28
C LEU A 416 -16.27 12.54 21.65
N GLU A 417 -15.81 11.47 22.31
CA GLU A 417 -16.62 10.36 22.84
C GLU A 417 -17.56 9.77 21.77
N VAL A 418 -17.02 9.54 20.57
CA VAL A 418 -17.66 8.80 19.47
C VAL A 418 -17.08 7.38 19.41
N ARG A 419 -15.81 7.22 19.79
CA ARG A 419 -15.13 5.92 19.88
C ARG A 419 -14.53 5.75 21.26
N ASP A 420 -14.41 4.49 21.68
CA ASP A 420 -13.63 4.14 22.85
C ASP A 420 -12.13 4.26 22.54
N ASP A 421 -11.35 4.55 23.58
CA ASP A 421 -9.90 4.41 23.51
C ASP A 421 -9.50 2.93 23.40
N TRP A 422 -8.24 2.67 23.08
CA TRP A 422 -7.73 1.31 22.87
C TRP A 422 -7.62 0.46 24.15
N GLY A 423 -8.07 0.96 25.30
CA GLY A 423 -8.04 0.27 26.60
C GLY A 423 -6.64 -0.19 26.97
N LYS A 424 -6.54 -1.45 27.40
CA LYS A 424 -5.26 -2.16 27.59
C LYS A 424 -4.75 -2.83 26.30
N GLY A 425 -5.43 -2.58 25.19
CA GLY A 425 -5.11 -3.14 23.89
C GLY A 425 -4.09 -2.32 23.13
N VAL A 426 -4.09 -2.53 21.82
CA VAL A 426 -3.09 -2.03 20.88
C VAL A 426 -3.58 -0.72 20.26
N TYR A 427 -2.68 0.27 20.16
CA TYR A 427 -3.00 1.51 19.44
C TYR A 427 -3.26 1.21 17.95
N PRO A 428 -4.40 1.62 17.38
CA PRO A 428 -4.76 1.26 16.02
C PRO A 428 -3.90 2.01 15.01
N MET A 429 -3.19 1.26 14.17
CA MET A 429 -2.28 1.78 13.15
C MET A 429 -2.78 1.42 11.75
N ASP A 430 -4.09 1.48 11.51
CA ASP A 430 -4.81 0.90 10.36
C ASP A 430 -5.41 1.96 9.40
N TYR A 431 -4.80 3.14 9.30
CA TYR A 431 -5.41 4.31 8.67
C TYR A 431 -5.91 4.09 7.24
N TYR A 432 -5.15 3.37 6.40
CA TYR A 432 -5.56 2.97 5.05
C TYR A 432 -6.08 1.53 4.95
N GLY A 433 -6.30 0.88 6.09
CA GLY A 433 -7.02 -0.39 6.16
C GLY A 433 -8.42 -0.25 5.57
N LYS A 434 -9.08 -1.39 5.31
CA LYS A 434 -10.40 -1.44 4.67
C LYS A 434 -11.43 -0.53 5.35
N ASP A 435 -11.45 -0.51 6.68
CA ASP A 435 -12.36 0.27 7.51
C ASP A 435 -11.66 1.47 8.19
N GLY A 436 -10.44 1.79 7.72
CA GLY A 436 -9.59 2.84 8.25
C GLY A 436 -10.08 4.25 7.89
N LEU A 437 -9.74 5.21 8.76
CA LEU A 437 -10.20 6.60 8.63
C LEU A 437 -9.59 7.37 7.44
N GLY A 438 -8.59 6.82 6.74
CA GLY A 438 -8.12 7.35 5.47
C GLY A 438 -9.06 7.05 4.30
N ARG A 439 -9.99 6.09 4.44
CA ARG A 439 -10.83 5.57 3.34
C ARG A 439 -12.33 5.76 3.54
N VAL A 440 -12.75 6.63 4.46
CA VAL A 440 -14.17 6.93 4.69
C VAL A 440 -14.84 7.36 3.39
N LYS A 441 -16.00 6.76 3.11
CA LYS A 441 -16.79 7.01 1.90
C LYS A 441 -17.99 7.92 2.18
N PRO A 442 -18.54 8.58 1.14
CA PRO A 442 -19.85 9.24 1.24
C PRO A 442 -20.92 8.27 1.79
N GLY A 443 -21.71 8.71 2.77
CA GLY A 443 -22.80 7.92 3.38
C GLY A 443 -22.45 7.18 4.68
N GLN A 444 -21.17 6.90 4.96
CA GLN A 444 -20.76 6.37 6.28
C GLN A 444 -20.89 7.40 7.41
N LEU A 445 -21.03 8.68 7.05
CA LEU A 445 -21.33 9.82 7.94
C LEU A 445 -22.66 9.69 8.70
N GLU A 446 -23.59 8.88 8.19
CA GLU A 446 -24.93 8.74 8.76
C GLU A 446 -25.07 7.51 9.66
N ALA A 447 -24.30 6.46 9.41
CA ALA A 447 -24.41 5.18 10.12
C ALA A 447 -23.67 5.13 11.47
N SER A 448 -22.84 6.14 11.79
CA SER A 448 -22.08 6.23 13.06
C SER A 448 -22.72 7.21 14.07
N ALA A 449 -23.97 7.61 13.86
CA ALA A 449 -24.73 8.51 14.72
C ALA A 449 -25.52 7.77 15.80
#